data_AF-A0A523EG49-F1
#
_entry.id   AF-A0A523EG49-F1
#
_cell.length_a   1.000
_cell.length_b   1.000
_cell.length_c   1.000
_cell.angle_alpha   90.00
_cell.angle_beta   90.00
_cell.angle_gamma   90.00
#
_symmetry.space_group_name_H-M   'P 1'
#
loop_
_entity.id
_entity.type
_entity.pdbx_description
1 polymer ?
#
loop_
_entity_poly.entity_id
_entity_poly.type
_entity_poly.pdbx_seq_one_letter_code
_entity_poly.pdbx_strand_id
1 'polypeptide(L)'
;MGQPFQEPTSGPTFRGTLSGDGRPGPIEERLGRRLIRLIDPESDEGVRLLSEGHVDLLGPDGTRLGMVRAADALRRLRLRLEQRMHGKVAPFERDLAAQGIDRLDGWNRRLTK
;
A
#
# COMPACT_ATOMS: atom_id res chain seq x y z
N MET A 1 23.91 -9.79 -20.33
CA MET A 1 23.20 -8.64 -20.94
C MET A 1 22.23 -8.10 -19.92
N GLY A 2 22.61 -7.05 -19.19
CA GLY A 2 21.71 -6.38 -18.25
C GLY A 2 20.77 -5.48 -19.04
N GLN A 3 19.46 -5.68 -18.92
CA GLN A 3 18.52 -4.75 -19.53
C GLN A 3 18.74 -3.37 -18.90
N PRO A 4 18.77 -2.28 -19.68
CA PRO A 4 18.85 -0.94 -19.13
C PRO A 4 17.62 -0.71 -18.25
N PHE A 5 17.87 -0.25 -17.02
CA PHE A 5 16.85 0.31 -16.15
C PHE A 5 16.23 1.49 -16.90
N GLN A 6 15.01 1.31 -17.43
CA GLN A 6 14.25 2.44 -17.97
C GLN A 6 13.97 3.38 -16.79
N GLU A 7 14.64 4.53 -16.76
CA GLU A 7 14.23 5.65 -15.91
C GLU A 7 12.77 5.98 -16.26
N PRO A 8 11.82 5.89 -15.32
CA PRO A 8 10.50 6.40 -15.58
C PRO A 8 10.62 7.92 -15.72
N THR A 9 10.35 8.39 -16.95
CA THR A 9 9.82 9.70 -17.38
C THR A 9 9.83 10.84 -16.35
N SER A 10 10.31 12.02 -16.77
CA SER A 10 10.53 13.28 -16.03
C SER A 10 9.38 13.91 -15.21
N GLY A 11 8.36 13.15 -14.81
CA GLY A 11 7.28 13.57 -13.92
C GLY A 11 7.49 13.14 -12.46
N PRO A 12 6.62 13.63 -11.55
CA PRO A 12 6.64 13.21 -10.15
C PRO A 12 6.29 11.72 -10.01
N THR A 13 6.96 11.06 -9.07
CA THR A 13 6.69 9.68 -8.64
C THR A 13 6.01 9.68 -7.28
N PHE A 14 5.06 8.78 -7.07
CA PHE A 14 4.35 8.64 -5.80
C PHE A 14 4.72 7.34 -5.10
N ARG A 15 5.06 7.40 -3.81
CA ARG A 15 5.41 6.23 -3.00
C ARG A 15 4.58 6.21 -1.72
N GLY A 16 4.05 5.05 -1.37
CA GLY A 16 3.28 4.87 -0.15
C GLY A 16 3.72 3.63 0.62
N THR A 17 3.47 3.59 1.92
CA THR A 17 3.67 2.41 2.75
C THR A 17 2.33 1.88 3.21
N LEU A 18 2.25 0.57 3.39
CA LEU A 18 1.13 -0.10 4.05
C LEU A 18 1.64 -0.65 5.37
N SER A 19 0.98 -0.25 6.44
CA SER A 19 1.26 -0.72 7.79
C SER A 19 0.79 -2.17 7.95
N GLY A 20 1.29 -2.85 8.99
CA GLY A 20 0.98 -4.28 9.24
C GLY A 20 -0.49 -4.57 9.52
N ASP A 21 -1.24 -3.51 9.84
CA ASP A 21 -2.67 -3.46 10.04
C ASP A 21 -3.46 -3.03 8.78
N GLY A 22 -2.79 -2.92 7.63
CA GLY A 22 -3.41 -2.59 6.36
C GLY A 22 -3.65 -1.10 6.10
N ARG A 23 -3.24 -0.20 7.00
CA ARG A 23 -3.43 1.25 6.80
C ARG A 23 -2.35 1.82 5.85
N PRO A 24 -2.74 2.59 4.82
CA PRO A 24 -1.78 3.39 4.08
C PRO A 24 -1.19 4.49 4.96
N GLY A 25 0.13 4.62 4.92
CA GLY A 25 0.83 5.78 5.43
C GLY A 25 0.75 6.97 4.45
N PRO A 26 1.34 8.11 4.81
CA PRO A 26 1.43 9.27 3.93
C PRO A 26 2.03 8.89 2.57
N ILE A 27 1.46 9.43 1.49
CA ILE A 27 1.98 9.25 0.15
C ILE A 27 3.04 10.32 -0.10
N GLU A 28 4.25 9.89 -0.40
CA GLU A 28 5.35 10.75 -0.79
C GLU A 28 5.25 11.10 -2.28
N GLU A 29 5.09 12.37 -2.60
CA GLU A 29 5.33 12.88 -3.96
C GLU A 29 6.80 13.26 -4.09
N ARG A 30 7.51 12.68 -5.06
CA ARG A 30 8.95 12.88 -5.26
C ARG A 30 9.27 13.25 -6.70
N LEU A 31 10.25 14.14 -6.89
CA LEU A 31 10.86 14.40 -8.19
C LEU A 31 12.32 13.94 -8.13
N GLY A 32 12.59 12.77 -8.72
CA GLY A 32 13.85 12.07 -8.52
C GLY A 32 14.08 11.76 -7.03
N ARG A 33 15.19 12.27 -6.47
CA ARG A 33 15.53 12.05 -5.05
C ARG A 33 14.84 13.01 -4.08
N ARG A 34 14.27 14.11 -4.58
CA ARG A 34 13.69 15.17 -3.75
C ARG A 34 12.25 14.85 -3.37
N LEU A 35 11.93 14.90 -2.07
CA LEU A 35 10.56 14.90 -1.57
C LEU A 35 9.94 16.28 -1.83
N ILE A 36 8.80 16.31 -2.52
CA ILE A 36 8.07 17.53 -2.85
C ILE A 36 7.06 17.83 -1.75
N ARG A 37 6.22 16.85 -1.42
CA ARG A 37 5.24 16.93 -0.32
C ARG A 37 4.76 15.55 0.13
N LEU A 38 4.03 15.56 1.23
CA LEU A 38 3.25 14.42 1.71
C LEU A 38 1.78 14.66 1.37
N ILE A 39 1.13 13.62 0.88
CA ILE A 39 -0.30 13.62 0.58
C ILE A 39 -0.96 12.69 1.61
N ASP A 40 -2.00 13.21 2.27
CA ASP A 40 -2.81 12.43 3.19
C ASP A 40 -3.57 11.35 2.39
N PRO A 41 -3.39 10.05 2.69
CA PRO A 41 -4.10 8.99 1.99
C PRO A 41 -5.62 9.10 2.11
N GLU A 42 -6.14 9.74 3.17
CA GLU A 42 -7.58 9.92 3.40
C GLU A 42 -8.20 11.10 2.64
N SER A 43 -7.36 12.00 2.10
CA SER A 43 -7.79 13.09 1.23
C SER A 43 -8.29 12.60 -0.13
N ASP A 44 -9.10 13.40 -0.81
CA ASP A 44 -9.63 13.06 -2.15
C ASP A 44 -8.50 12.75 -3.15
N GLU A 45 -7.40 13.51 -3.08
CA GLU A 45 -6.21 13.29 -3.90
C GLU A 45 -5.53 11.95 -3.55
N GLY A 46 -5.34 11.67 -2.27
CA GLY A 46 -4.74 10.43 -1.79
C GLY A 46 -5.56 9.20 -2.20
N VAL A 47 -6.88 9.27 -2.01
CA VAL A 47 -7.84 8.24 -2.44
C VAL A 47 -7.71 8.00 -3.95
N ARG A 48 -7.67 9.05 -4.77
CA ARG A 48 -7.53 8.94 -6.23
C ARG A 48 -6.21 8.28 -6.64
N LEU A 49 -5.08 8.74 -6.08
CA LEU A 49 -3.76 8.18 -6.40
C LEU A 49 -3.67 6.69 -6.06
N LEU A 50 -4.25 6.30 -4.92
CA LEU A 50 -4.31 4.92 -4.46
C LEU A 50 -5.26 4.08 -5.34
N SER A 51 -6.44 4.57 -5.68
CA SER A 51 -7.43 3.81 -6.46
C SER A 51 -7.00 3.60 -7.92
N GLU A 52 -6.34 4.59 -8.53
CA GLU A 52 -5.84 4.53 -9.90
C GLU A 52 -4.56 3.69 -10.05
N GLY A 53 -3.85 3.42 -8.94
CA GLY A 53 -2.62 2.64 -8.94
C GLY A 53 -1.37 3.43 -9.33
N HIS A 54 -1.38 4.75 -9.10
CA HIS A 54 -0.25 5.64 -9.37
C HIS A 54 0.83 5.63 -8.27
N VAL A 55 0.57 4.92 -7.17
CA VAL A 55 1.46 4.86 -6.00
C VAL A 55 2.25 3.55 -6.00
N ASP A 56 3.58 3.64 -5.92
CA ASP A 56 4.43 2.48 -5.63
C ASP A 56 4.33 2.13 -4.14
N LEU A 57 3.62 1.05 -3.85
CA LEU A 57 3.31 0.63 -2.49
C LEU A 57 4.38 -0.30 -1.92
N LEU A 58 4.76 -0.06 -0.66
CA LEU A 58 5.56 -0.99 0.14
C LEU A 58 4.70 -1.65 1.20
N GLY A 59 4.97 -2.92 1.46
CA GLY A 59 4.44 -3.64 2.61
C GLY A 59 5.12 -3.25 3.93
N PRO A 60 4.59 -3.75 5.06
CA PRO A 60 5.06 -3.43 6.40
C PRO A 60 6.49 -3.90 6.72
N ASP A 61 6.97 -4.86 5.96
CA ASP A 61 8.33 -5.42 6.00
C ASP A 61 9.28 -4.74 5.00
N GLY A 62 8.82 -3.67 4.32
CA GLY A 62 9.55 -3.01 3.25
C GLY A 62 9.46 -3.74 1.91
N THR A 63 8.72 -4.85 1.81
CA THR A 63 8.55 -5.59 0.56
C THR A 63 7.82 -4.73 -0.46
N ARG A 64 8.37 -4.56 -1.67
CA ARG A 64 7.71 -3.82 -2.74
C ARG A 64 6.47 -4.56 -3.23
N LEU A 65 5.30 -3.94 -3.14
CA LEU A 65 4.03 -4.43 -3.68
C LEU A 65 3.81 -3.94 -5.12
N GLY A 66 4.46 -2.83 -5.49
CA GLY A 66 4.50 -2.26 -6.84
C GLY A 66 3.49 -1.12 -7.05
N MET A 67 3.48 -0.57 -8.27
CA MET A 67 2.42 0.33 -8.76
C MET A 67 1.19 -0.50 -9.14
N VAL A 68 0.38 -0.77 -8.13
CA VAL A 68 -0.86 -1.52 -8.26
C VAL A 68 -1.99 -0.68 -7.68
N ARG A 69 -3.21 -0.88 -8.18
CA ARG A 69 -4.39 -0.31 -7.53
C ARG A 69 -4.37 -0.72 -6.06
N ALA A 70 -4.59 0.22 -5.17
CA ALA A 70 -4.56 -0.05 -3.75
C ALA A 70 -5.58 -1.14 -3.37
N ALA A 71 -6.74 -1.22 -4.03
CA ALA A 71 -7.68 -2.33 -3.87
C ALA A 71 -7.03 -3.72 -4.13
N ASP A 72 -6.19 -3.85 -5.14
CA ASP A 72 -5.45 -5.09 -5.42
C ASP A 72 -4.34 -5.36 -4.39
N ALA A 73 -3.65 -4.31 -3.93
CA ALA A 73 -2.68 -4.43 -2.85
C ALA A 73 -3.34 -4.87 -1.53
N LEU A 74 -4.49 -4.28 -1.18
CA LEU A 74 -5.27 -4.61 0.02
C LEU A 74 -5.78 -6.05 -0.06
N ARG A 75 -6.24 -6.52 -1.22
CA ARG A 75 -6.63 -7.92 -1.42
C ARG A 75 -5.46 -8.88 -1.21
N ARG A 76 -4.27 -8.56 -1.73
CA ARG A 76 -3.05 -9.36 -1.51
C ARG A 76 -2.61 -9.37 -0.04
N LEU A 77 -2.74 -8.24 0.65
CA LEU A 77 -2.47 -8.12 2.09
C LEU A 77 -3.48 -8.94 2.91
N ARG A 78 -4.77 -8.87 2.57
CA ARG A 78 -5.81 -9.68 3.20
C ARG A 78 -5.49 -11.17 3.10
N LEU A 79 -5.18 -11.67 1.90
CA LEU A 79 -4.80 -13.08 1.71
C LEU A 79 -3.59 -13.47 2.57
N ARG A 80 -2.59 -12.60 2.73
CA ARG A 80 -1.44 -12.85 3.63
C ARG A 80 -1.84 -12.87 5.10
N LEU A 81 -2.71 -11.96 5.53
CA LEU A 81 -3.20 -11.92 6.91
C LEU A 81 -4.05 -13.17 7.22
N GLU A 82 -4.94 -13.56 6.32
CA GLU A 82 -5.72 -14.80 6.42
C GLU A 82 -4.79 -16.02 6.52
N GLN A 83 -3.77 -16.12 5.65
CA GLN A 83 -2.75 -17.17 5.73
C GLN A 83 -2.00 -17.18 7.08
N ARG A 84 -1.69 -16.00 7.63
CA ARG A 84 -1.08 -15.89 8.97
C ARG A 84 -2.03 -16.39 10.06
N MET A 85 -3.32 -16.07 9.99
CA MET A 85 -4.32 -16.54 10.96
C MET A 85 -4.48 -18.06 10.94
N HIS A 86 -4.33 -18.69 9.77
CA HIS A 86 -4.35 -20.16 9.63
C HIS A 86 -3.02 -20.84 10.01
N GLY A 87 -1.95 -20.07 10.26
CA GLY A 87 -0.67 -20.57 10.71
C GLY A 87 -0.56 -20.76 12.23
N LYS A 88 0.58 -21.30 12.69
CA LYS A 88 0.94 -21.32 14.12
C LYS A 88 1.45 -19.94 14.55
N VAL A 89 0.54 -18.99 14.68
CA VAL A 89 0.81 -17.65 15.24
C VAL A 89 0.25 -17.55 16.66
N ALA A 90 0.84 -16.68 17.48
CA ALA A 90 0.40 -16.43 18.84
C ALA A 90 -1.01 -15.79 18.85
N PRO A 91 -1.82 -15.97 19.92
CA PRO A 91 -3.17 -15.40 20.00
C PRO A 91 -3.24 -13.89 19.70
N PHE A 92 -2.29 -13.11 20.24
CA PHE A 92 -2.25 -11.65 20.01
C PHE A 92 -1.98 -11.28 18.53
N GLU A 93 -1.25 -12.10 17.79
CA GLU A 93 -0.98 -11.88 16.36
C GLU A 93 -2.23 -12.17 15.52
N ARG A 94 -3.09 -13.09 15.95
CA ARG A 94 -4.39 -13.33 15.30
C ARG A 94 -5.34 -12.16 15.49
N ASP A 95 -5.40 -11.61 16.70
CA ASP A 95 -6.24 -10.45 16.98
C ASP A 95 -5.79 -9.22 16.16
N LEU A 96 -4.48 -9.00 16.05
CA LEU A 96 -3.91 -7.96 15.19
C LEU A 96 -4.23 -8.20 13.70
N ALA A 97 -4.14 -9.44 13.23
CA ALA A 97 -4.49 -9.79 11.85
C ALA A 97 -5.99 -9.58 11.56
N ALA A 98 -6.88 -9.98 12.47
CA ALA A 98 -8.33 -9.78 12.35
C ALA A 98 -8.68 -8.29 12.30
N GLN A 99 -8.12 -7.48 13.21
CA GLN A 99 -8.32 -6.02 13.16
C GLN A 99 -7.71 -5.39 11.90
N GLY A 100 -6.66 -5.99 11.35
CA GLY A 100 -6.08 -5.59 10.06
C GLY A 100 -7.06 -5.85 8.91
N ILE A 101 -7.69 -7.02 8.88
CA ILE A 101 -8.70 -7.37 7.87
C ILE A 101 -9.89 -6.40 7.90
N ASP A 102 -10.44 -6.09 9.08
CA ASP A 102 -11.56 -5.15 9.20
C ASP A 102 -11.20 -3.75 8.66
N ARG A 103 -9.97 -3.31 8.90
CA ARG A 103 -9.44 -2.04 8.40
C ARG A 103 -9.22 -2.05 6.89
N LEU A 104 -8.68 -3.15 6.37
CA LEU A 104 -8.53 -3.36 4.92
C LEU A 104 -9.89 -3.30 4.22
N ASP A 105 -10.93 -3.90 4.80
CA ASP A 105 -12.29 -3.88 4.24
C ASP A 105 -12.91 -2.48 4.26
N GLY A 106 -12.62 -1.70 5.31
CA GLY A 106 -12.98 -0.28 5.36
C GLY A 106 -12.36 0.53 4.20
N TRP A 107 -11.05 0.35 3.97
CA TRP A 107 -10.33 1.00 2.87
C TRP A 107 -10.78 0.52 1.50
N ASN A 108 -10.99 -0.79 1.32
CA ASN A 108 -11.42 -1.36 0.06
C ASN A 108 -12.77 -0.75 -0.37
N ARG A 109 -13.75 -0.64 0.56
CA ARG A 109 -15.03 0.03 0.30
C ARG A 109 -14.90 1.49 -0.12
N ARG A 110 -13.88 2.20 0.38
CA ARG A 110 -13.66 3.63 0.08
C ARG A 110 -12.98 3.82 -1.28
N LEU A 111 -12.15 2.87 -1.70
CA LEU A 111 -11.40 2.91 -2.97
C LEU A 111 -12.17 2.33 -4.16
N THR A 112 -13.25 1.59 -3.94
CA THR A 112 -14.10 0.99 -4.99
C THR A 112 -15.45 1.68 -5.19
N LYS A 113 -15.69 2.82 -4.53
CA LYS A 113 -16.83 3.70 -4.83
C LYS A 113 -16.50 4.59 -6.03
#